data_AF-A0A965QKF2-F1
#
_entry.id   AF-A0A965QKF2-F1
#
_cell.length_a   1.000
_cell.length_b   1.000
_cell.length_c   1.000
_cell.angle_alpha   90.00
_cell.angle_beta   90.00
_cell.angle_gamma   90.00
#
_symmetry.space_group_name_H-M   'P 1'
#
loop_
_entity.id
_entity.type
_entity.pdbx_description
1 polymer ?
#
loop_
_entity_poly.entity_id
_entity_poly.type
_entity_poly.pdbx_seq_one_letter_code
_entity_poly.pdbx_strand_id
1 'polypeptide(L)'
;MKVLRQNDFKRDSGIPTTGKPPKSSAAPSKSAAKTLVEDPFQRYMKKNYFEHFRRVMSWRRAARWVVLTYPLISALSFAAPFGILAVVARKLYQMKPEWFVNFISPDTQPFVMPVLYGLFVIALLFGLAMGIGLGISRARLLTFEAERTELAVRQSYFLKRIARGHRRSGKTGRGI
;
A
#
# COMPACT_ATOMS: atom_id res chain seq x y z
N MET A 1 -30.75 34.11 -43.45
CA MET A 1 -32.03 34.63 -42.90
C MET A 1 -32.76 33.46 -42.27
N LYS A 2 -33.24 33.40 -41.03
CA LYS A 2 -33.62 34.40 -40.04
C LYS A 2 -33.43 33.78 -38.64
N VAL A 3 -32.94 34.61 -37.73
CA VAL A 3 -32.85 34.39 -36.29
C VAL A 3 -34.25 34.49 -35.66
N LEU A 4 -34.59 33.64 -34.69
CA LEU A 4 -35.68 33.89 -33.74
C LEU A 4 -35.30 33.42 -32.31
N ARG A 5 -35.01 34.43 -31.46
CA ARG A 5 -35.34 34.69 -30.03
C ARG A 5 -35.63 33.48 -29.11
N GLN A 6 -35.00 33.27 -27.95
CA GLN A 6 -34.76 34.10 -26.74
C GLN A 6 -36.01 34.67 -26.02
N ASN A 7 -36.10 34.28 -24.73
CA ASN A 7 -36.85 34.86 -23.60
C ASN A 7 -38.28 34.35 -23.35
N ASP A 8 -38.46 33.61 -22.25
CA ASP A 8 -39.16 34.08 -21.04
C ASP A 8 -39.50 32.88 -20.13
N PHE A 9 -38.81 32.72 -18.99
CA PHE A 9 -39.52 32.46 -17.74
C PHE A 9 -38.62 32.72 -16.53
N LYS A 10 -39.08 33.67 -15.72
CA LYS A 10 -38.45 34.26 -14.55
C LYS A 10 -39.07 33.62 -13.30
N ARG A 11 -38.21 33.32 -12.32
CA ARG A 11 -38.40 33.19 -10.85
C ARG A 11 -39.84 33.00 -10.32
N ASP A 12 -39.99 32.00 -9.45
CA ASP A 12 -40.46 32.30 -8.09
C ASP A 12 -39.84 31.40 -7.03
N SER A 13 -39.39 32.06 -5.97
CA SER A 13 -38.66 31.56 -4.81
C SER A 13 -39.62 31.37 -3.64
N GLY A 14 -39.87 30.13 -3.24
CA GLY A 14 -40.63 29.79 -2.04
C GLY A 14 -39.73 29.21 -0.95
N ILE A 15 -39.23 30.07 -0.05
CA ILE A 15 -38.62 29.68 1.23
C ILE A 15 -39.73 29.74 2.30
N PRO A 16 -39.90 28.69 3.12
CA PRO A 16 -40.35 28.85 4.49
C PRO A 16 -39.19 28.59 5.45
N THR A 17 -38.75 29.66 6.12
CA THR A 17 -37.95 29.64 7.34
C THR A 17 -38.82 29.25 8.53
N THR A 18 -38.42 28.25 9.31
CA THR A 18 -38.23 28.31 10.78
C THR A 18 -38.28 26.89 11.38
N GLY A 19 -37.17 26.48 12.00
CA GLY A 19 -37.07 25.23 12.75
C GLY A 19 -35.68 25.10 13.34
N LYS A 20 -35.51 25.58 14.58
CA LYS A 20 -34.27 25.49 15.36
C LYS A 20 -33.72 24.05 15.37
N PRO A 21 -32.42 23.81 15.09
CA PRO A 21 -31.81 22.52 15.42
C PRO A 21 -31.56 22.44 16.93
N PRO A 22 -31.92 21.34 17.62
CA PRO A 22 -31.55 21.17 19.01
C PRO A 22 -30.03 20.98 19.14
N LYS A 23 -29.39 21.90 19.88
CA LYS A 23 -28.10 21.69 20.51
C LYS A 23 -28.27 20.65 21.63
N SER A 24 -27.86 19.42 21.37
CA SER A 24 -27.32 18.52 22.41
C SER A 24 -26.19 17.72 21.78
N SER A 25 -24.94 18.16 21.92
CA SER A 25 -24.07 17.74 23.02
C SER A 25 -23.95 16.22 23.14
N ALA A 26 -23.27 15.61 22.18
CA ALA A 26 -22.45 14.45 22.45
C ALA A 26 -21.31 14.45 21.42
N ALA A 27 -20.18 15.02 21.82
CA ALA A 27 -18.92 14.71 21.17
C ALA A 27 -18.79 13.17 21.14
N PRO A 28 -18.47 12.53 20.00
CA PRO A 28 -18.08 11.14 20.05
C PRO A 28 -16.80 11.09 20.90
N SER A 29 -16.96 10.54 22.09
CA SER A 29 -15.89 10.32 23.05
C SER A 29 -14.72 9.65 22.32
N LYS A 30 -13.55 10.26 22.47
CA LYS A 30 -12.26 9.74 22.00
C LYS A 30 -11.82 8.50 22.80
N SER A 31 -12.74 7.57 23.06
CA SER A 31 -12.50 6.27 23.71
C SER A 31 -13.03 5.09 22.89
N ALA A 32 -13.52 5.30 21.67
CA ALA A 32 -13.61 4.25 20.65
C ALA A 32 -12.21 3.93 20.06
N ALA A 33 -11.25 3.68 20.96
CA ALA A 33 -9.91 3.26 20.61
C ALA A 33 -9.96 1.78 20.20
N LYS A 34 -9.95 1.55 18.88
CA LYS A 34 -9.32 0.38 18.23
C LYS A 34 -9.74 -1.02 18.73
N THR A 35 -11.00 -1.26 19.06
CA THR A 35 -11.53 -2.62 18.87
C THR A 35 -11.76 -2.82 17.39
N LEU A 36 -10.69 -3.22 16.67
CA LEU A 36 -10.83 -3.93 15.39
C LEU A 36 -11.96 -4.94 15.60
N VAL A 37 -13.11 -4.73 14.96
CA VAL A 37 -14.18 -5.71 14.90
C VAL A 37 -13.58 -6.89 14.15
N GLU A 38 -12.94 -7.77 14.90
CA GLU A 38 -12.20 -8.92 14.39
C GLU A 38 -13.24 -9.80 13.69
N ASP A 39 -13.08 -9.97 12.38
CA ASP A 39 -14.04 -10.65 11.52
C ASP A 39 -14.44 -11.99 12.16
N PRO A 40 -15.74 -12.30 12.33
CA PRO A 40 -16.20 -13.57 12.90
C PRO A 40 -15.53 -14.79 12.27
N PHE A 41 -15.19 -14.70 10.98
CA PHE A 41 -14.43 -15.72 10.27
C PHE A 41 -12.96 -15.79 10.72
N GLN A 42 -12.28 -14.66 10.95
CA GLN A 42 -10.93 -14.64 11.50
C GLN A 42 -10.88 -15.22 12.91
N ARG A 43 -11.86 -14.90 13.77
CA ARG A 43 -11.99 -15.55 15.09
C ARG A 43 -12.19 -17.05 14.99
N TYR A 44 -12.99 -17.52 14.02
CA TYR A 44 -13.19 -18.94 13.76
C TYR A 44 -11.92 -19.65 13.29
N MET A 45 -11.18 -19.05 12.34
CA MET A 45 -9.91 -19.58 11.86
C MET A 45 -8.87 -19.65 12.98
N LYS A 46 -8.74 -18.59 13.77
CA LYS A 46 -7.81 -18.55 14.91
C LYS A 46 -8.08 -19.67 15.92
N LYS A 47 -9.35 -20.04 16.12
CA LYS A 47 -9.76 -21.07 17.09
C LYS A 47 -9.67 -22.51 16.56
N ASN A 48 -9.95 -22.76 15.28
CA ASN A 48 -10.02 -24.13 14.74
C ASN A 48 -8.85 -24.50 13.81
N TYR A 49 -8.18 -23.51 13.22
CA TYR A 49 -7.09 -23.67 12.25
C TYR A 49 -5.96 -22.69 12.53
N PHE A 50 -5.43 -22.73 13.77
CA PHE A 50 -4.46 -21.76 14.27
C PHE A 50 -3.20 -21.66 13.39
N GLU A 51 -2.68 -22.79 12.90
CA GLU A 51 -1.52 -22.80 12.00
C GLU A 51 -1.80 -22.12 10.66
N HIS A 52 -2.98 -22.35 10.06
CA HIS A 52 -3.38 -21.70 8.82
C HIS A 52 -3.59 -20.20 9.02
N PHE A 53 -4.21 -19.80 10.13
CA PHE A 53 -4.36 -18.40 10.49
C PHE A 53 -3.00 -17.71 10.62
N ARG A 54 -2.04 -18.35 11.29
CA ARG A 54 -0.67 -17.84 11.42
C ARG A 54 0.02 -17.70 10.05
N ARG A 55 -0.13 -18.68 9.15
CA ARG A 55 0.41 -18.61 7.79
C ARG A 55 -0.20 -17.46 6.98
N VAL A 56 -1.53 -17.35 6.96
CA VAL A 56 -2.25 -16.26 6.24
C VAL A 56 -1.82 -14.88 6.76
N MET A 57 -1.75 -14.70 8.08
CA MET A 57 -1.29 -13.44 8.67
C MET A 57 0.18 -13.15 8.35
N SER A 58 1.03 -14.17 8.32
CA SER A 58 2.43 -14.01 7.92
C SER A 58 2.57 -13.58 6.46
N TRP A 59 1.78 -14.15 5.55
CA TRP A 59 1.79 -13.80 4.13
C TRP A 59 1.27 -12.40 3.87
N ARG A 60 0.19 -11.98 4.56
CA ARG A 60 -0.30 -10.60 4.50
C ARG A 60 0.72 -9.60 5.02
N ARG A 61 1.44 -9.93 6.10
CA ARG A 61 2.52 -9.08 6.63
C ARG A 61 3.70 -9.03 5.68
N ALA A 62 4.11 -10.17 5.13
CA ALA A 62 5.17 -10.28 4.14
C ALA A 62 4.85 -9.48 2.87
N ALA A 63 3.62 -9.55 2.36
CA ALA A 63 3.18 -8.76 1.20
C ALA A 63 3.37 -7.26 1.42
N ARG A 64 3.04 -6.74 2.61
CA ARG A 64 3.27 -5.32 2.95
C ARG A 64 4.75 -4.96 3.00
N TRP A 65 5.59 -5.85 3.54
CA TRP A 65 7.03 -5.64 3.58
C TRP A 65 7.63 -5.66 2.18
N VAL A 66 7.22 -6.60 1.33
CA VAL A 66 7.68 -6.76 -0.05
C VAL A 66 7.47 -5.49 -0.87
N VAL A 67 6.32 -4.81 -0.70
CA VAL A 67 6.05 -3.53 -1.39
C VAL A 67 7.04 -2.43 -1.00
N LEU A 68 7.62 -2.47 0.21
CA LEU A 68 8.57 -1.48 0.69
C LEU A 68 10.02 -1.88 0.43
N THR A 69 10.36 -3.15 0.62
CA THR A 69 11.74 -3.63 0.54
C THR A 69 12.22 -3.76 -0.90
N TYR A 70 11.36 -4.17 -1.84
CA TYR A 70 11.78 -4.34 -3.24
C TYR A 70 12.18 -3.03 -3.93
N PRO A 71 11.41 -1.93 -3.83
CA PRO A 71 11.85 -0.62 -4.32
C PRO A 71 13.18 -0.18 -3.71
N LEU A 72 13.34 -0.35 -2.40
CA LEU A 72 14.53 0.10 -1.70
C LEU A 72 15.77 -0.70 -2.09
N ILE A 73 15.67 -2.04 -2.09
CA ILE A 73 16.80 -2.92 -2.44
C ILE A 73 17.17 -2.72 -3.90
N SER A 74 16.18 -2.68 -4.80
CA SER A 74 16.46 -2.49 -6.22
C SER A 74 17.10 -1.13 -6.50
N ALA A 75 16.59 -0.04 -5.91
CA ALA A 75 17.20 1.29 -6.02
C ALA A 75 18.65 1.28 -5.53
N LEU A 76 18.91 0.64 -4.39
CA LEU A 76 20.26 0.55 -3.84
C LEU A 76 21.19 -0.29 -4.72
N SER A 77 20.71 -1.43 -5.25
CA SER A 77 21.50 -2.29 -6.14
C SER A 77 21.93 -1.59 -7.43
N PHE A 78 21.05 -0.76 -8.01
CA PHE A 78 21.39 0.01 -9.22
C PHE A 78 22.25 1.24 -8.91
N ALA A 79 22.01 1.93 -7.79
CA ALA A 79 22.70 3.18 -7.47
C ALA A 79 24.06 2.98 -6.77
N ALA A 80 24.24 1.88 -6.02
CA ALA A 80 25.46 1.58 -5.27
C ALA A 80 26.77 1.67 -6.08
N PRO A 81 26.91 1.09 -7.29
CA PRO A 81 28.17 1.15 -8.02
C PRO A 81 28.57 2.60 -8.34
N PHE A 82 27.63 3.45 -8.74
CA PHE A 82 27.89 4.87 -9.04
C PHE A 82 28.21 5.67 -7.78
N GLY A 83 27.54 5.37 -6.66
CA GLY A 83 27.82 6.01 -5.38
C GLY A 83 29.23 5.67 -4.87
N ILE A 84 29.62 4.40 -4.96
CA ILE A 84 30.97 3.94 -4.62
C ILE A 84 31.99 4.63 -5.53
N LEU A 85 31.75 4.65 -6.84
CA LEU A 85 32.65 5.28 -7.80
C LEU A 85 32.82 6.78 -7.53
N ALA A 86 31.74 7.49 -7.19
CA ALA A 86 31.79 8.91 -6.84
C ALA A 86 32.62 9.16 -5.56
N VAL A 87 32.43 8.33 -4.52
CA VAL A 87 33.20 8.42 -3.27
C VAL A 87 34.68 8.12 -3.53
N VAL A 88 34.98 7.07 -4.30
CA VAL A 88 36.35 6.69 -4.66
C VAL A 88 37.01 7.79 -5.49
N ALA A 89 36.35 8.31 -6.52
CA ALA A 89 36.86 9.40 -7.35
C ALA A 89 37.16 10.64 -6.49
N ARG A 90 36.26 10.98 -5.55
CA ARG A 90 36.43 12.13 -4.67
C ARG A 90 37.61 11.93 -3.72
N LYS A 91 37.76 10.73 -3.14
CA LYS A 91 38.89 10.41 -2.27
C LYS A 91 40.21 10.39 -3.02
N LEU A 92 40.22 9.87 -4.25
CA LEU A 92 41.41 9.82 -5.09
C LEU A 92 41.88 11.23 -5.48
N TYR A 93 40.93 12.11 -5.85
CA TYR A 93 41.21 13.53 -6.13
C TYR A 93 41.83 14.24 -4.92
N GLN A 94 41.36 13.95 -3.71
CA GLN A 94 41.90 14.54 -2.48
C GLN A 94 43.29 14.03 -2.10
N MET A 95 43.59 12.75 -2.35
CA MET A 95 44.85 12.13 -1.92
C MET A 95 45.98 12.25 -2.94
N LYS A 96 45.66 12.22 -4.24
CA LYS A 96 46.64 12.23 -5.34
C LYS A 96 46.11 13.05 -6.51
N PRO A 97 46.05 14.39 -6.39
CA PRO A 97 45.54 15.25 -7.45
C PRO A 97 46.35 15.10 -8.74
N GLU A 98 47.67 14.86 -8.62
CA GLU A 98 48.59 14.73 -9.75
C GLU A 98 48.26 13.53 -10.66
N TRP A 99 47.76 12.44 -10.08
CA TRP A 99 47.34 11.28 -10.87
C TRP A 99 46.08 11.58 -11.68
N PHE A 100 45.17 12.38 -11.11
CA PHE A 100 43.92 12.80 -11.75
C PHE A 100 44.18 13.79 -12.90
N VAL A 101 45.12 14.72 -12.72
CA VAL A 101 45.53 15.71 -13.73
C VAL A 101 46.21 15.05 -14.93
N ASN A 102 46.98 13.97 -14.71
CA ASN A 102 47.64 13.24 -15.78
C ASN A 102 46.71 12.28 -16.56
N PHE A 103 45.64 11.78 -15.92
CA PHE A 103 44.71 10.83 -16.55
C PHE A 103 43.50 11.50 -17.22
N ILE A 104 43.08 12.66 -16.73
CA ILE A 104 41.88 13.37 -17.18
C ILE A 104 42.27 14.79 -17.56
N SER A 105 41.97 15.16 -18.81
CA SER A 105 42.20 16.51 -19.33
C SER A 105 41.63 17.55 -18.36
N PRO A 106 42.36 18.65 -18.05
CA PRO A 106 41.89 19.67 -17.11
C PRO A 106 40.51 20.25 -17.48
N ASP A 107 40.17 20.27 -18.76
CA ASP A 107 38.86 20.76 -19.26
C ASP A 107 37.68 19.86 -18.88
N THR A 108 37.91 18.55 -18.65
CA THR A 108 36.84 17.58 -18.35
C THR A 108 36.67 17.31 -16.86
N GLN A 109 37.65 17.65 -16.03
CA GLN A 109 37.60 17.50 -14.57
C GLN A 109 36.34 18.07 -13.90
N PRO A 110 35.85 19.29 -14.22
CA PRO A 110 34.65 19.83 -13.58
C PRO A 110 33.38 19.03 -13.92
N PHE A 111 33.37 18.28 -15.02
CA PHE A 111 32.22 17.51 -15.47
C PHE A 111 32.13 16.10 -14.88
N VAL A 112 33.25 15.54 -14.41
CA VAL A 112 33.31 14.16 -13.88
C VAL A 112 32.34 13.95 -12.72
N MET A 113 32.36 14.85 -11.73
CA MET A 113 31.49 14.74 -10.54
C MET A 113 30.00 14.93 -10.89
N PRO A 114 29.58 15.99 -11.61
CA PRO A 114 28.21 16.14 -12.08
C PRO A 114 27.70 14.94 -12.88
N VAL A 115 28.53 14.37 -13.77
CA VAL A 115 28.15 13.19 -14.55
C VAL A 115 27.94 11.97 -13.64
N LEU A 116 28.85 11.72 -12.69
CA LEU A 116 28.70 10.61 -11.74
C LEU A 116 27.44 10.75 -10.86
N TYR A 117 27.16 11.96 -10.37
CA TYR A 117 25.92 12.21 -9.63
C TYR A 117 24.67 12.07 -10.51
N GLY A 118 24.73 12.53 -11.76
CA GLY A 118 23.65 12.36 -12.73
C GLY A 118 23.35 10.88 -12.97
N LEU A 119 24.37 10.06 -13.23
CA LEU A 119 24.25 8.61 -13.39
C LEU A 119 23.71 7.94 -12.13
N PHE A 120 24.16 8.37 -10.95
CA PHE A 120 23.64 7.88 -9.67
C PHE A 120 22.13 8.13 -9.53
N VAL A 121 21.66 9.34 -9.82
CA VAL A 121 20.24 9.69 -9.75
C VAL A 121 19.42 8.91 -10.77
N ILE A 122 19.89 8.79 -12.01
CA ILE A 122 19.20 8.02 -13.06
C ILE A 122 19.08 6.55 -12.64
N ALA A 123 20.17 5.96 -12.15
CA ALA A 123 20.19 4.57 -11.69
C ALA A 123 19.27 4.35 -10.47
N LEU A 124 19.21 5.31 -9.55
CA LEU A 124 18.30 5.28 -8.41
C LEU A 124 16.83 5.29 -8.85
N LEU A 125 16.47 6.19 -9.78
CA LEU A 125 15.11 6.29 -10.32
C LEU A 125 14.72 5.02 -11.09
N PHE A 126 15.64 4.50 -11.90
CA PHE A 126 15.43 3.26 -12.64
C PHE A 126 15.24 2.06 -11.70
N GLY A 127 16.08 1.93 -10.68
CA GLY A 127 15.95 0.90 -9.66
C GLY A 127 14.67 1.03 -8.83
N LEU A 128 14.22 2.25 -8.52
CA LEU A 128 12.92 2.48 -7.88
C LEU A 128 11.77 2.00 -8.77
N ALA A 129 11.76 2.37 -10.04
CA ALA A 129 10.72 1.97 -10.98
C ALA A 129 10.64 0.43 -11.13
N MET A 130 11.79 -0.21 -11.33
CA MET A 130 11.89 -1.68 -11.40
C MET A 130 11.48 -2.35 -10.09
N GLY A 131 11.95 -1.84 -8.95
CA GLY A 131 11.63 -2.39 -7.64
C GLY A 131 10.15 -2.22 -7.26
N ILE A 132 9.48 -1.15 -7.69
CA ILE A 132 8.01 -1.01 -7.54
C ILE A 132 7.29 -2.08 -8.36
N GLY A 133 7.68 -2.27 -9.63
CA GLY A 133 7.08 -3.30 -10.48
C GLY A 133 7.22 -4.71 -9.89
N LEU A 134 8.43 -5.07 -9.46
CA LEU A 134 8.71 -6.35 -8.81
C LEU A 134 7.99 -6.50 -7.47
N GLY A 135 7.96 -5.44 -6.65
CA GLY A 135 7.30 -5.42 -5.36
C GLY A 135 5.79 -5.62 -5.48
N ILE A 136 5.12 -4.94 -6.42
CA ILE A 136 3.69 -5.12 -6.69
C ILE A 136 3.41 -6.54 -7.17
N SER A 137 4.21 -7.06 -8.11
CA SER A 137 4.05 -8.41 -8.65
C SER A 137 4.14 -9.48 -7.55
N ARG A 138 5.18 -9.41 -6.71
CA ARG A 138 5.36 -10.35 -5.59
C ARG A 138 4.31 -10.19 -4.49
N ALA A 139 3.90 -8.96 -4.18
CA ALA A 139 2.84 -8.72 -3.20
C ALA A 139 1.50 -9.29 -3.67
N ARG A 140 1.17 -9.19 -4.97
CA ARG A 140 -0.02 -9.81 -5.56
C ARG A 140 0.02 -11.33 -5.43
N LEU A 141 1.14 -11.97 -5.75
CA LEU A 141 1.30 -13.43 -5.59
C LEU A 141 1.04 -13.88 -4.14
N LEU A 142 1.67 -13.23 -3.17
CA LEU A 142 1.48 -13.54 -1.75
C LEU A 142 0.03 -13.30 -1.27
N THR A 143 -0.63 -12.30 -1.84
CA THR A 143 -2.04 -12.01 -1.55
C THR A 143 -2.95 -13.10 -2.13
N PHE A 144 -2.70 -13.52 -3.38
CA PHE A 144 -3.45 -14.61 -4.01
C PHE A 144 -3.27 -15.95 -3.27
N GLU A 145 -2.06 -16.27 -2.82
CA GLU A 145 -1.83 -17.47 -2.00
C GLU A 145 -2.60 -17.39 -0.67
N ALA A 146 -2.60 -16.22 -0.02
CA ALA A 146 -3.38 -15.99 1.20
C ALA A 146 -4.89 -16.12 0.97
N GLU A 147 -5.40 -15.62 -0.15
CA GLU A 147 -6.81 -15.74 -0.52
C GLU A 147 -7.20 -17.18 -0.86
N ARG A 148 -6.35 -17.92 -1.58
CA ARG A 148 -6.59 -19.33 -1.92
C ARG A 148 -6.69 -20.21 -0.68
N THR A 149 -5.79 -20.00 0.28
CA THR A 149 -5.82 -20.70 1.57
C THR A 149 -7.02 -20.30 2.42
N GLU A 150 -7.43 -19.03 2.35
CA GLU A 150 -8.63 -18.54 3.03
C GLU A 150 -9.92 -19.15 2.46
N LEU A 151 -10.04 -19.26 1.14
CA LEU A 151 -11.20 -19.84 0.45
C LEU A 151 -11.44 -21.31 0.82
N ALA A 152 -10.38 -22.11 0.94
CA ALA A 152 -10.48 -23.50 1.37
C ALA A 152 -11.08 -23.64 2.79
N VAL A 153 -10.76 -22.71 3.70
CA VAL A 153 -11.27 -22.73 5.08
C VAL A 153 -12.66 -22.07 5.20
N ARG A 154 -13.01 -21.14 4.31
CA ARG A 154 -14.36 -20.54 4.27
C ARG A 154 -15.45 -21.57 3.99
N GLN A 155 -15.21 -22.52 3.09
CA GLN A 155 -16.19 -23.57 2.79
C GLN A 155 -16.55 -24.40 4.03
N SER A 156 -15.55 -24.83 4.82
CA SER A 156 -15.80 -25.58 6.06
C SER A 156 -16.50 -24.73 7.14
N TYR A 157 -16.23 -23.43 7.19
CA TYR A 157 -16.92 -22.50 8.07
C TYR A 157 -18.41 -22.35 7.72
N PHE A 158 -18.75 -22.17 6.44
CA PHE A 158 -20.14 -22.04 6.01
C PHE A 158 -20.94 -23.31 6.28
N LEU A 159 -20.40 -24.50 6.00
CA LEU A 159 -21.05 -25.77 6.35
C LEU A 159 -21.31 -25.88 7.86
N LYS A 160 -20.32 -25.55 8.71
CA LYS A 160 -20.48 -25.59 10.16
C LYS A 160 -21.45 -24.54 10.71
N ARG A 161 -21.65 -23.44 9.99
CA ARG A 161 -22.63 -22.40 10.34
C ARG A 161 -24.05 -22.84 9.96
N ILE A 162 -24.24 -23.41 8.77
CA ILE A 162 -25.52 -23.97 8.32
C ILE A 162 -25.96 -25.13 9.23
N ALA A 163 -25.06 -26.06 9.55
CA ALA A 163 -25.34 -27.17 10.46
C ALA A 163 -25.76 -26.72 11.87
N ARG A 164 -25.17 -25.62 12.39
CA ARG A 164 -25.56 -25.02 13.67
C ARG A 164 -26.90 -24.28 13.60
N GLY A 165 -27.23 -23.68 12.45
CA GLY A 165 -28.54 -23.10 12.19
C GLY A 165 -29.66 -24.15 12.26
N HIS A 166 -29.49 -25.29 11.60
CA HIS A 166 -30.45 -26.39 11.67
C HIS A 166 -30.64 -26.99 13.06
N ARG A 167 -29.55 -27.18 13.84
CA ARG A 167 -29.66 -27.68 15.23
C ARG A 167 -30.42 -26.74 16.17
N ARG A 168 -30.37 -25.43 15.93
CA ARG A 168 -31.15 -24.46 16.71
C ARG A 168 -32.62 -24.44 16.31
N SER A 169 -32.91 -24.53 15.01
CA SER A 169 -34.29 -24.63 14.50
C SER A 169 -35.02 -25.88 14.99
N GLY A 170 -34.32 -27.02 15.10
CA GLY A 170 -34.92 -28.28 15.58
C GLY A 170 -35.16 -28.35 17.09
N LYS A 171 -34.55 -27.47 17.90
CA LYS A 171 -34.78 -27.41 19.35
C LYS A 171 -35.98 -26.52 19.74
N THR A 172 -36.35 -25.56 18.89
CA THR A 172 -37.50 -24.68 19.14
C THR A 172 -38.83 -25.32 18.72
N GLY A 173 -38.82 -26.36 17.89
CA GLY A 173 -40.02 -27.08 17.44
C GLY A 173 -40.38 -28.33 18.24
N ARG A 174 -39.74 -28.58 19.40
CA ARG A 174 -39.94 -29.79 20.22
C ARG A 174 -40.38 -29.46 21.65
N GLY A 175 -41.14 -28.38 21.78
CA GLY A 175 -41.70 -27.88 23.02
C GLY A 175 -43.06 -27.23 22.77
N ILE A 176 -43.97 -28.01 22.18
CA ILE A 176 -45.43 -27.88 22.31
C ILE A 176 -45.96 -29.30 22.42
#